data_AF-Q04201-F1
#
_entry.id   AF-Q04201-F1
#
_cell.length_a   1.000
_cell.length_b   1.000
_cell.length_c   1.000
_cell.angle_alpha   90.00
_cell.angle_beta   90.00
_cell.angle_gamma   90.00
#
_symmetry.space_group_name_H-M   'P 1'
#
loop_
_entity.id
_entity.type
_entity.pdbx_description
1 polymer ?
#
loop_
_entity_poly.entity_id
_entity_poly.type
_entity_poly.pdbx_seq_one_letter_code
_entity_poly.pdbx_strand_id
1 'polypeptide(L)'
;MDGSTIVFILTMVCLFVYTVKHRGAKQVPSRTVQDAKPAPSVATNDPSPEPVPSAPEERVARLNRHGSDRKRAVNSDMVEIVMTMAPHVPQEKVVQDLRNTGSIEHTMENIFAGKLD
;
A
#
# COMPACT_ATOMS: atom_id res chain seq x y z
N MET A 1 22.72 19.57 34.85
CA MET A 1 21.86 20.09 33.77
C MET A 1 20.94 21.11 34.42
N ASP A 2 21.03 22.37 33.99
CA ASP A 2 20.17 23.43 34.51
C ASP A 2 18.73 23.22 34.04
N GLY A 3 17.75 23.65 34.84
CA GLY A 3 16.34 23.51 34.47
C GLY A 3 16.00 24.10 33.09
N SER A 4 16.71 25.16 32.69
CA SER A 4 16.61 25.77 31.36
C SER A 4 16.99 24.80 30.24
N THR A 5 18.03 23.99 30.42
CA THR A 5 18.46 22.98 29.44
C THR A 5 17.42 21.89 29.27
N ILE A 6 16.78 21.46 30.36
CA ILE A 6 15.72 20.43 30.33
C ILE A 6 14.50 20.95 29.59
N VAL A 7 14.06 22.19 29.87
CA VAL A 7 12.93 22.83 29.18
C VAL A 7 13.23 23.06 27.70
N PHE A 8 14.44 23.49 27.36
CA PHE A 8 14.88 23.65 25.96
C PHE A 8 14.85 22.32 25.21
N ILE A 9 15.38 21.24 25.79
CA ILE A 9 15.36 19.91 25.16
C ILE A 9 13.92 19.43 24.98
N LEU A 10 13.05 19.57 25.99
CA LEU A 10 11.64 19.18 25.89
C LEU A 10 10.89 19.92 24.79
N THR A 11 11.09 21.24 24.68
CA THR A 11 10.46 22.05 23.63
C THR A 11 10.96 21.67 22.23
N MET A 12 12.27 21.41 22.08
CA MET A 12 12.86 20.95 20.81
C MET A 12 12.28 19.59 20.38
N VAL A 13 12.15 18.64 21.30
CA VAL A 13 11.55 17.32 21.04
C VAL A 13 10.08 17.45 20.64
N CYS A 14 9.30 18.28 21.34
CA CYS A 14 7.89 18.52 20.99
C CYS A 14 7.74 19.12 19.57
N LEU A 15 8.58 20.09 19.20
CA LEU A 15 8.58 20.67 17.84
C LEU A 15 9.00 19.65 16.77
N PHE A 16 9.99 18.80 17.06
CA PHE A 16 10.43 17.75 16.14
C PHE A 16 9.29 16.76 15.87
N VAL A 17 8.63 16.26 16.91
CA VAL A 17 7.48 15.34 16.75
C VAL A 17 6.34 16.00 15.98
N TYR A 18 6.04 17.27 16.27
CA TYR A 18 5.01 18.03 15.55
C TYR A 18 5.33 18.18 14.07
N THR A 19 6.57 18.54 13.72
CA THR A 19 6.99 18.74 12.33
C THR A 19 7.06 17.43 11.53
N VAL A 20 7.53 16.33 12.13
CA VAL A 20 7.55 15.01 11.49
C VAL A 20 6.12 14.53 11.23
N LYS A 21 5.23 14.65 12.22
CA LYS A 21 3.82 14.24 12.07
C LYS A 21 3.09 15.04 10.98
N HIS A 22 3.36 16.33 10.86
CA HIS A 22 2.72 17.17 9.83
C HIS A 22 3.25 16.93 8.41
N ARG A 23 4.47 16.44 8.24
CA ARG A 23 5.03 16.15 6.90
C ARG A 23 4.46 14.88 6.27
N GLY A 24 4.03 13.91 7.07
CA GLY A 24 3.46 12.64 6.58
C GLY A 24 2.06 12.76 5.96
N ALA A 25 1.32 13.85 6.19
CA ALA A 25 -0.07 13.96 5.75
C ALA A 25 -0.27 14.40 4.28
N LYS A 26 0.81 14.63 3.51
CA LYS A 26 0.74 15.26 2.17
C LYS A 26 1.19 14.38 1.00
N GLN A 27 1.44 13.08 1.18
CA GLN A 27 1.94 12.22 0.11
C GLN A 27 0.94 11.13 -0.28
N VAL A 28 0.06 11.44 -1.23
CA VAL A 28 -0.64 10.44 -2.05
C VAL A 28 -0.19 10.65 -3.51
N PRO A 29 0.79 9.90 -4.03
CA PRO A 29 1.15 9.96 -5.44
C PRO A 29 0.44 8.84 -6.21
N SER A 30 -0.74 9.11 -6.77
CA SER A 30 -1.29 8.31 -7.87
C SER A 30 -0.50 8.60 -9.13
N ARG A 31 0.38 7.67 -9.53
CA ARG A 31 1.10 7.72 -10.81
C ARG A 31 0.60 6.58 -11.69
N THR A 32 -0.54 6.77 -12.36
CA THR A 32 -1.00 5.92 -13.46
C THR A 32 -0.37 6.46 -14.75
N VAL A 33 0.63 5.76 -15.29
CA VAL A 33 1.23 6.05 -16.61
C VAL A 33 0.74 5.01 -17.60
N GLN A 34 -0.13 5.48 -18.50
CA GLN A 34 -0.26 5.20 -19.94
C GLN A 34 0.39 3.91 -20.49
N ASP A 35 -0.44 3.06 -21.09
CA ASP A 35 -0.07 2.34 -22.30
C ASP A 35 -1.12 2.59 -23.39
N ALA A 36 -0.62 2.83 -24.59
CA ALA A 36 -1.28 3.58 -25.64
C ALA A 36 -1.98 2.71 -26.69
N LYS A 37 -3.14 3.22 -27.17
CA LYS A 37 -3.62 3.19 -28.58
C LYS A 37 -3.90 1.83 -29.25
N PRO A 38 -5.19 1.50 -29.53
CA PRO A 38 -5.56 0.60 -30.62
C PRO A 38 -5.64 1.39 -31.95
N ALA A 39 -4.98 0.88 -33.00
CA ALA A 39 -5.00 1.46 -34.35
C ALA A 39 -6.31 1.09 -35.11
N PRO A 40 -6.82 1.97 -35.99
CA PRO A 40 -7.97 1.68 -36.84
C PRO A 40 -7.49 1.02 -38.14
N SER A 41 -8.11 -0.11 -38.53
CA SER A 41 -7.98 -0.64 -39.89
C SER A 41 -9.29 -1.31 -40.33
N VAL A 42 -9.62 -1.02 -41.57
CA VAL A 42 -10.91 -1.13 -42.27
C VAL A 42 -11.04 -2.50 -42.94
N ALA A 43 -12.19 -3.17 -42.79
CA ALA A 43 -12.81 -4.09 -43.77
C ALA A 43 -14.14 -4.60 -43.17
N THR A 44 -15.30 -4.09 -43.60
CA THR A 44 -16.15 -4.68 -44.65
C THR A 44 -17.11 -5.77 -44.14
N ASN A 45 -18.39 -5.49 -44.35
CA ASN A 45 -19.58 -6.35 -44.43
C ASN A 45 -20.56 -6.51 -43.25
N ASP A 46 -21.77 -6.10 -43.61
CA ASP A 46 -23.12 -6.53 -43.23
C ASP A 46 -23.85 -5.94 -42.02
N PRO A 47 -24.97 -5.22 -42.24
CA PRO A 47 -25.85 -4.68 -41.20
C PRO A 47 -26.99 -5.66 -40.88
N SER A 48 -27.24 -5.92 -39.60
CA SER A 48 -28.52 -6.50 -39.18
C SER A 48 -28.99 -5.84 -37.87
N PRO A 49 -30.20 -5.25 -37.82
CA PRO A 49 -30.68 -4.46 -36.69
C PRO A 49 -31.54 -5.32 -35.75
N GLU A 50 -31.27 -5.31 -34.46
CA GLU A 50 -32.33 -5.59 -33.49
C GLU A 50 -32.11 -4.85 -32.16
N PRO A 51 -33.06 -4.00 -31.72
CA PRO A 51 -32.95 -3.19 -30.51
C PRO A 51 -33.61 -3.89 -29.32
N VAL A 52 -32.93 -3.94 -28.18
CA VAL A 52 -33.57 -4.23 -26.88
C VAL A 52 -32.95 -3.36 -25.80
N PRO A 53 -33.67 -2.36 -25.26
CA PRO A 53 -33.23 -1.60 -24.11
C PRO A 53 -33.72 -2.31 -22.84
N SER A 54 -32.82 -2.78 -21.99
CA SER A 54 -33.16 -3.26 -20.65
C SER A 54 -32.44 -2.44 -19.58
N ALA A 55 -33.20 -1.45 -19.10
CA ALA A 55 -33.34 -0.94 -17.74
C ALA A 55 -32.11 -0.89 -16.80
N PRO A 56 -31.77 0.30 -16.25
CA PRO A 56 -30.89 0.43 -15.09
C PRO A 56 -31.72 0.45 -13.80
N GLU A 57 -31.76 -0.65 -13.04
CA GLU A 57 -32.42 -0.69 -11.72
C GLU A 57 -31.53 -1.33 -10.64
N GLU A 58 -31.18 -0.48 -9.67
CA GLU A 58 -31.19 -0.67 -8.21
C GLU A 58 -30.58 -1.92 -7.52
N ARG A 59 -30.03 -1.65 -6.32
CA ARG A 59 -29.42 -2.52 -5.28
C ARG A 59 -27.92 -2.73 -5.52
N VAL A 60 -27.01 -2.25 -4.68
CA VAL A 60 -26.86 -2.68 -3.28
C VAL A 60 -26.20 -1.58 -2.43
N ALA A 61 -26.98 -0.91 -1.60
CA ALA A 61 -26.50 -0.30 -0.37
C ALA A 61 -26.49 -1.37 0.74
N ARG A 62 -25.35 -2.02 1.02
CA ARG A 62 -25.11 -2.86 2.22
C ARG A 62 -23.60 -2.86 2.53
N LEU A 63 -23.12 -2.02 3.44
CA LEU A 63 -22.75 -2.44 4.81
C LEU A 63 -22.19 -3.87 4.86
N ASN A 64 -20.87 -4.00 5.07
CA ASN A 64 -20.13 -5.08 5.75
C ASN A 64 -18.64 -4.90 5.39
N ARG A 65 -17.77 -4.26 6.19
CA ARG A 65 -17.29 -4.77 7.48
C ARG A 65 -17.33 -6.31 7.55
N HIS A 66 -16.67 -6.97 6.60
CA HIS A 66 -16.25 -8.35 6.77
C HIS A 66 -14.86 -8.56 6.17
N GLY A 67 -13.99 -9.16 6.98
CA GLY A 67 -12.54 -9.15 6.91
C GLY A 67 -11.95 -9.52 5.56
N SER A 68 -11.02 -8.68 5.10
CA SER A 68 -10.14 -8.96 3.98
C SER A 68 -9.05 -9.95 4.39
N ASP A 69 -9.41 -11.17 4.78
CA ASP A 69 -8.47 -12.30 4.98
C ASP A 69 -8.11 -12.97 3.64
N ARG A 70 -8.12 -12.21 2.55
CA ARG A 70 -7.46 -12.64 1.32
C ARG A 70 -5.98 -12.33 1.47
N LYS A 71 -5.24 -13.29 2.04
CA LYS A 71 -3.77 -13.31 2.08
C LYS A 71 -3.25 -12.82 0.73
N ARG A 72 -2.71 -11.60 0.70
CA ARG A 72 -2.18 -11.01 -0.52
C ARG A 72 -0.99 -11.85 -0.98
N ALA A 73 -0.89 -12.10 -2.28
CA ALA A 73 0.34 -12.65 -2.83
C ALA A 73 1.48 -11.67 -2.51
N VAL A 74 2.60 -12.19 -2.03
CA VAL A 74 3.79 -11.38 -1.75
C VAL A 74 4.30 -10.83 -3.07
N ASN A 75 4.35 -9.50 -3.18
CA ASN A 75 4.93 -8.84 -4.34
C ASN A 75 6.47 -8.76 -4.19
N SER A 76 7.21 -8.82 -5.29
CA SER A 76 8.69 -8.74 -5.27
C SER A 76 9.17 -7.46 -4.56
N ASP A 77 8.47 -6.35 -4.81
CA ASP A 77 8.76 -5.06 -4.19
C ASP A 77 8.67 -5.10 -2.66
N MET A 78 7.75 -5.88 -2.10
CA MET A 78 7.61 -5.99 -0.64
C MET A 78 8.86 -6.65 -0.03
N VAL A 79 9.41 -7.65 -0.71
CA VAL A 79 10.62 -8.34 -0.28
C VAL A 79 11.83 -7.43 -0.39
N GLU A 80 11.95 -6.70 -1.50
CA GLU A 80 13.05 -5.77 -1.74
C GLU A 80 13.10 -4.63 -0.70
N ILE A 81 11.94 -4.06 -0.37
CA ILE A 81 11.85 -3.01 0.65
C ILE A 81 12.32 -3.55 2.01
N VAL A 82 11.87 -4.74 2.42
CA VAL A 82 12.30 -5.34 3.69
C VAL A 82 13.80 -5.67 3.67
N MET A 83 14.32 -6.25 2.58
CA MET A 83 15.74 -6.56 2.41
C MET A 83 16.63 -5.32 2.48
N THR A 84 16.16 -4.19 1.94
CA THR A 84 16.87 -2.91 2.00
C THR A 84 16.99 -2.39 3.44
N MET A 85 15.97 -2.61 4.27
CA MET A 85 15.93 -2.16 5.66
C MET A 85 16.60 -3.14 6.64
N ALA A 86 16.48 -4.44 6.37
CA ALA A 86 16.96 -5.51 7.23
C ALA A 86 17.75 -6.56 6.41
N PRO A 87 18.95 -6.20 5.91
CA PRO A 87 19.75 -7.07 5.05
C PRO A 87 20.35 -8.28 5.78
N HIS A 88 20.25 -8.32 7.11
CA HIS A 88 20.72 -9.43 7.93
C HIS A 88 19.75 -10.61 7.98
N VAL A 89 18.47 -10.40 7.64
CA VAL A 89 17.43 -11.44 7.71
C VAL A 89 17.46 -12.24 6.40
N PRO A 90 17.40 -13.60 6.45
CA PRO A 90 17.32 -14.42 5.24
C PRO A 90 16.08 -14.09 4.38
N GLN A 91 16.26 -14.06 3.05
CA GLN A 91 15.19 -13.70 2.11
C GLN A 91 13.99 -14.65 2.21
N GLU A 92 14.24 -15.93 2.44
CA GLU A 92 13.20 -16.95 2.58
C GLU A 92 12.31 -16.67 3.80
N LYS A 93 12.91 -16.20 4.91
CA LYS A 93 12.18 -15.84 6.13
C LYS A 93 11.31 -14.62 5.90
N VAL A 94 11.85 -13.60 5.23
CA VAL A 94 11.11 -12.39 4.86
C VAL A 94 9.94 -12.71 3.94
N VAL A 95 10.16 -13.53 2.90
CA VAL A 95 9.08 -13.98 2.00
C VAL A 95 8.00 -14.73 2.77
N GLN A 96 8.40 -15.62 3.69
CA GLN A 96 7.45 -16.38 4.49
C GLN A 96 6.64 -15.50 5.43
N ASP A 97 7.27 -14.54 6.11
CA ASP A 97 6.56 -13.65 7.02
C ASP A 97 5.68 -12.65 6.27
N LEU A 98 6.12 -12.14 5.12
CA LEU A 98 5.29 -11.33 4.22
C LEU A 98 4.07 -12.12 3.71
N ARG A 99 4.18 -13.44 3.48
CA ARG A 99 3.03 -14.28 3.12
C ARG A 99 2.04 -14.42 4.27
N ASN A 100 2.53 -14.38 5.51
CA ASN A 100 1.71 -14.51 6.71
C ASN A 100 1.04 -13.18 7.07
N THR A 101 1.81 -12.09 7.10
CA THR A 101 1.38 -10.76 7.53
C THR A 101 0.69 -9.98 6.42
N GLY A 102 1.10 -10.18 5.15
CA GLY A 102 0.66 -9.39 4.01
C GLY A 102 1.07 -7.92 4.08
N SER A 103 1.95 -7.54 5.01
CA SER A 103 2.38 -6.15 5.25
C SER A 103 3.86 -6.06 5.57
N ILE A 104 4.53 -5.10 4.95
CA ILE A 104 5.94 -4.77 5.21
C ILE A 104 6.12 -4.30 6.65
N GLU A 105 5.19 -3.47 7.15
CA GLU A 105 5.25 -2.87 8.49
C GLU A 105 5.22 -3.95 9.57
N HIS A 106 4.27 -4.87 9.51
CA HIS A 106 4.19 -5.99 10.45
C HIS A 106 5.39 -6.94 10.34
N THR A 107 5.91 -7.15 9.13
CA THR A 107 7.13 -7.96 8.95
C THR A 107 8.33 -7.29 9.61
N MET A 108 8.46 -5.97 9.49
CA MET A 108 9.52 -5.19 10.13
C MET A 108 9.39 -5.18 11.65
N GLU A 109 8.18 -5.07 12.19
CA GLU A 109 7.91 -5.21 13.62
C GLU A 109 8.35 -6.59 14.14
N ASN A 110 8.09 -7.66 13.38
CA ASN A 110 8.53 -9.01 13.75
C ASN A 110 10.06 -9.16 13.69
N ILE A 111 10.73 -8.52 12.74
CA ILE A 111 12.20 -8.47 12.65
C ILE A 111 12.78 -7.76 13.87
N PHE A 112 12.28 -6.56 14.21
CA PHE A 112 12.76 -5.83 15.39
C PHE A 112 12.42 -6.51 16.72
N ALA A 113 11.35 -7.31 16.76
CA ALA A 113 11.01 -8.14 17.91
C ALA A 113 11.86 -9.42 18.01
N GLY A 114 12.78 -9.69 17.07
CA GLY A 114 13.63 -10.88 17.05
C GLY A 114 12.89 -12.19 16.72
N LYS A 115 11.72 -12.11 16.07
CA LYS A 115 10.98 -13.31 15.62
C LYS A 115 11.54 -13.87 14.31
N LEU A 116 12.26 -13.05 13.56
CA LEU A 116 12.89 -13.35 12.27
C LEU A 116 14.41 -13.14 12.38
N ASP A 117 15.07 -13.97 13.19
CA ASP A 117 16.53 -14.15 13.23
C ASP A 117 16.91 -15.60 12.84
#